data_AF-A0A7S2NIT5-F1
#
_entry.id   AF-A0A7S2NIT5-F1
#
_cell.length_a   1.000
_cell.length_b   1.000
_cell.length_c   1.000
_cell.angle_alpha   90.00
_cell.angle_beta   90.00
_cell.angle_gamma   90.00
#
_symmetry.space_group_name_H-M   'P 1'
#
loop_
_entity.id
_entity.type
_entity.pdbx_description
1 polymer ?
#
loop_
_entity_poly.entity_id
_entity_poly.type
_entity_poly.pdbx_seq_one_letter_code
_entity_poly.pdbx_strand_id
1 'polypeptide(L)'
;VRLHTSYQLRALTLYLAVSLVDRYLASLQSKPSWLKQIVKRHILLAAAMLSIASKFEDEAVPEYASLQEMSKGEFNIQDLHTTELQVLAQLDYHLHLPLAPHHLHWLLEVVEADAYQRSVAEYVCEVGLESPELPKWMPMDHAAAAVVLARMILNVPEWTPELEACCGVATDEGKRGSVMQALFGICRALYTIGPGHAVYEKYCADGLAQKIQSTVKEVTGQCSA
;
A
#
# COMPACT_ATOMS: atom_id res chain seq x y z
N VAL A 1 3.76 -6.71 3.84
CA VAL A 1 4.87 -6.63 2.85
C VAL A 1 5.78 -7.85 2.91
N ARG A 2 6.56 -8.12 3.98
CA ARG A 2 7.48 -9.28 4.01
C ARG A 2 6.83 -10.63 3.64
N LEU A 3 5.75 -11.00 4.32
CA LEU A 3 4.99 -12.22 4.00
C LEU A 3 4.49 -12.22 2.54
N HIS A 4 3.94 -11.09 2.10
CA HIS A 4 3.45 -10.92 0.72
C HIS A 4 4.54 -11.18 -0.33
N THR A 5 5.73 -10.61 -0.14
CA THR A 5 6.88 -10.81 -1.03
C THR A 5 7.37 -12.26 -1.03
N SER A 6 7.39 -12.92 0.13
CA SER A 6 7.84 -14.32 0.25
C SER A 6 6.98 -15.30 -0.56
N TYR A 7 5.69 -15.01 -0.74
CA TYR A 7 4.76 -15.82 -1.52
C TYR A 7 4.54 -15.30 -2.95
N GLN A 8 5.24 -14.23 -3.36
CA GLN A 8 5.12 -13.63 -4.70
C GLN A 8 3.67 -13.30 -5.10
N LEU A 9 2.86 -12.86 -4.14
CA LEU A 9 1.45 -12.57 -4.36
C LEU A 9 1.26 -11.29 -5.18
N ARG A 10 0.10 -11.12 -5.82
CA ARG A 10 -0.18 -9.91 -6.61
C ARG A 10 -0.25 -8.66 -5.72
N ALA A 11 0.00 -7.49 -6.29
CA ALA A 11 -0.06 -6.23 -5.55
C ALA A 11 -1.45 -6.00 -4.95
N LEU A 12 -2.52 -6.34 -5.68
CA LEU A 12 -3.91 -6.24 -5.20
C LEU A 12 -4.11 -6.94 -3.85
N THR A 13 -3.50 -8.09 -3.67
CA THR A 13 -3.57 -8.87 -2.42
C THR A 13 -2.98 -8.12 -1.24
N LEU A 14 -1.85 -7.42 -1.43
CA LEU A 14 -1.24 -6.59 -0.39
C LEU A 14 -2.16 -5.43 0.01
N TYR A 15 -2.68 -4.72 -0.99
CA TYR A 15 -3.56 -3.56 -0.75
C TYR A 15 -4.88 -3.98 -0.11
N LEU A 16 -5.46 -5.09 -0.54
CA LEU A 16 -6.65 -5.66 0.07
C LEU A 16 -6.37 -6.05 1.52
N ALA A 17 -5.26 -6.74 1.80
CA ALA A 17 -4.90 -7.12 3.16
C ALA A 17 -4.74 -5.90 4.09
N VAL A 18 -4.08 -4.82 3.63
CA VAL A 18 -3.96 -3.57 4.40
C VAL A 18 -5.33 -2.93 4.63
N SER A 19 -6.16 -2.86 3.58
CA SER A 19 -7.52 -2.32 3.70
C SER A 19 -8.39 -3.13 4.69
N LEU A 20 -8.23 -4.45 4.72
CA LEU A 20 -8.92 -5.31 5.68
C LEU A 20 -8.44 -5.07 7.11
N VAL A 21 -7.13 -4.88 7.31
CA VAL A 21 -6.57 -4.47 8.62
C VAL A 21 -7.25 -3.18 9.06
N ASP A 22 -7.24 -2.13 8.26
CA ASP A 22 -7.77 -0.82 8.65
C ASP A 22 -9.26 -0.87 8.99
N ARG A 23 -10.08 -1.53 8.15
CA ARG A 23 -11.52 -1.68 8.41
C ARG A 23 -11.80 -2.50 9.66
N TYR A 24 -11.07 -3.60 9.84
CA TYR A 24 -11.22 -4.44 11.02
C TYR A 24 -10.84 -3.66 12.28
N LEU A 25 -9.72 -2.93 12.27
CA LEU A 25 -9.31 -2.09 13.38
C LEU A 25 -10.34 -1.00 13.69
N ALA A 26 -10.87 -0.32 12.67
CA ALA A 26 -11.91 0.69 12.82
C ALA A 26 -13.17 0.13 13.50
N SER A 27 -13.59 -1.09 13.13
CA SER A 27 -14.76 -1.76 13.74
C SER A 27 -14.57 -2.10 15.22
N LEU A 28 -13.32 -2.26 15.67
CA LEU A 28 -12.99 -2.64 17.04
C LEU A 28 -12.79 -1.45 17.99
N GLN A 29 -12.71 -0.21 17.48
CA GLN A 29 -12.38 0.98 18.29
C GLN A 29 -13.34 1.22 19.46
N SER A 30 -14.57 0.71 19.38
CA SER A 30 -15.58 0.78 20.45
C SER A 30 -15.33 -0.17 21.63
N LYS A 31 -14.39 -1.13 21.53
CA LYS A 31 -14.19 -2.18 22.54
C LYS A 31 -13.08 -1.77 23.53
N PRO A 32 -13.29 -1.76 24.86
CA PRO A 32 -12.35 -1.19 25.85
C PRO A 32 -10.97 -1.87 25.97
N SER A 33 -10.70 -2.96 25.23
CA SER A 33 -9.41 -3.69 25.26
C SER A 33 -8.81 -3.95 23.87
N TRP A 34 -9.35 -3.32 22.81
CA TRP A 34 -8.97 -3.64 21.43
C TRP A 34 -7.46 -3.52 21.18
N LEU A 35 -6.85 -2.40 21.59
CA LEU A 35 -5.42 -2.13 21.42
C LEU A 35 -4.53 -3.23 22.03
N LYS A 36 -4.82 -3.70 23.24
CA LYS A 36 -4.01 -4.73 23.92
C LYS A 36 -4.09 -6.08 23.20
N GLN A 37 -5.25 -6.43 22.67
CA GLN A 37 -5.43 -7.68 21.92
C GLN A 37 -4.69 -7.64 20.58
N ILE A 38 -4.73 -6.50 19.88
CA ILE A 38 -4.07 -6.33 18.59
C ILE A 38 -2.54 -6.36 18.73
N VAL A 39 -1.97 -5.61 19.68
CA VAL A 39 -0.51 -5.58 19.87
C VAL A 39 0.03 -6.99 20.13
N LYS A 40 -0.68 -7.79 20.92
CA LYS A 40 -0.26 -9.17 21.24
C LYS A 40 -0.41 -10.14 20.07
N ARG A 41 -1.35 -9.90 19.15
CA ARG A 41 -1.72 -10.84 18.05
C ARG A 41 -1.55 -10.24 16.66
N HIS A 42 -0.69 -9.24 16.50
CA HIS A 42 -0.55 -8.51 15.25
C HIS A 42 -0.05 -9.41 14.10
N ILE A 43 0.85 -10.36 14.36
CA ILE A 43 1.36 -11.31 13.35
C ILE A 43 0.24 -12.25 12.87
N LEU A 44 -0.52 -12.81 13.82
CA LEU A 44 -1.70 -13.64 13.51
C LEU A 44 -2.73 -12.87 12.69
N LEU A 45 -3.02 -11.62 13.07
CA LEU A 45 -3.95 -10.77 12.33
C LEU A 45 -3.44 -10.50 10.91
N ALA A 46 -2.16 -10.12 10.77
CA ALA A 46 -1.56 -9.89 9.46
C ALA A 46 -1.58 -11.15 8.57
N ALA A 47 -1.29 -12.32 9.13
CA ALA A 47 -1.36 -13.59 8.41
C ALA A 47 -2.80 -13.93 7.99
N ALA A 48 -3.79 -13.72 8.87
CA ALA A 48 -5.20 -13.93 8.55
C ALA A 48 -5.67 -12.99 7.42
N MET A 49 -5.33 -11.69 7.49
CA MET A 49 -5.70 -10.72 6.46
C MET A 49 -5.07 -11.05 5.11
N LEU A 50 -3.80 -11.48 5.09
CA LEU A 50 -3.12 -11.90 3.87
C LEU A 50 -3.72 -13.19 3.30
N SER A 51 -4.09 -14.13 4.15
CA SER A 51 -4.74 -15.39 3.75
C SER A 51 -6.14 -15.13 3.16
N ILE A 52 -6.95 -14.27 3.78
CA ILE A 52 -8.25 -13.84 3.23
C ILE A 52 -8.07 -13.13 1.89
N ALA A 53 -7.14 -12.16 1.83
CA ALA A 53 -6.90 -11.41 0.61
C ALA A 53 -6.41 -12.30 -0.53
N SER A 54 -5.48 -13.22 -0.27
CA SER A 54 -4.96 -14.13 -1.30
C SER A 54 -6.02 -15.11 -1.80
N LYS A 55 -6.95 -15.58 -0.95
CA LYS A 55 -8.12 -16.38 -1.40
C LYS A 55 -9.08 -15.60 -2.30
N PHE A 56 -9.13 -14.28 -2.15
CA PHE A 56 -10.01 -13.42 -2.94
C PHE A 56 -9.36 -13.01 -4.26
N GLU A 57 -8.06 -12.74 -4.22
CA GLU A 57 -7.31 -12.13 -5.31
C GLU A 57 -6.50 -13.17 -6.11
N ASP A 58 -5.74 -14.04 -5.46
CA ASP A 58 -4.76 -14.92 -6.11
C ASP A 58 -5.31 -16.33 -6.40
N GLU A 59 -4.77 -16.96 -7.45
CA GLU A 59 -5.02 -18.37 -7.75
C GLU A 59 -4.26 -19.29 -6.79
N ALA A 60 -3.02 -18.92 -6.46
CA ALA A 60 -2.14 -19.67 -5.58
C ALA A 60 -2.19 -19.09 -4.16
N VAL A 61 -2.99 -19.72 -3.30
CA VAL A 61 -3.17 -19.30 -1.90
C VAL A 61 -2.09 -19.94 -1.02
N PRO A 62 -1.43 -19.20 -0.11
CA PRO A 62 -0.51 -19.77 0.86
C PRO A 62 -1.19 -20.79 1.77
N GLU A 63 -0.57 -21.95 1.95
CA GLU A 63 -1.06 -22.95 2.90
C GLU A 63 -0.91 -22.47 4.35
N TYR A 64 -1.87 -22.81 5.21
CA TYR A 64 -1.83 -22.44 6.63
C TYR A 64 -0.56 -22.94 7.35
N ALA A 65 -0.07 -24.14 7.00
CA ALA A 65 1.16 -24.69 7.57
C ALA A 65 2.37 -23.81 7.21
N SER A 66 2.45 -23.36 5.96
CA SER A 66 3.51 -22.46 5.51
C SER A 66 3.43 -21.10 6.20
N LEU A 67 2.23 -20.53 6.35
CA LEU A 67 2.04 -19.26 7.06
C LEU A 67 2.47 -19.36 8.53
N GLN A 68 2.17 -20.47 9.19
CA GLN A 68 2.61 -20.74 10.55
C GLN A 68 4.14 -20.84 10.67
N GLU A 69 4.78 -21.56 9.74
CA GLU A 69 6.23 -21.72 9.69
C GLU A 69 6.94 -20.38 9.47
N MET A 70 6.48 -19.59 8.50
CA MET A 70 7.03 -18.26 8.20
C MET A 70 6.87 -17.29 9.39
N SER A 71 5.80 -17.46 10.15
CA SER A 71 5.53 -16.69 11.37
C SER A 71 6.27 -17.23 12.60
N LYS A 72 7.20 -18.18 12.44
CA LYS A 72 8.01 -18.78 13.53
C LYS A 72 7.18 -19.35 14.69
N GLY A 73 5.98 -19.84 14.41
CA GLY A 73 5.11 -20.44 15.41
C GLY A 73 4.43 -19.46 16.37
N GLU A 74 4.35 -18.17 16.04
CA GLU A 74 3.62 -17.14 16.82
C GLU A 74 2.12 -17.42 16.99
N PHE A 75 1.57 -18.31 16.16
CA PHE A 75 0.20 -18.79 16.25
C PHE A 75 0.10 -20.27 15.82
N ASN A 76 -1.04 -20.89 16.10
CA ASN A 76 -1.37 -22.21 15.56
C ASN A 76 -2.40 -22.11 14.41
N ILE A 77 -2.56 -23.19 13.65
CA ILE A 77 -3.48 -23.23 12.51
C ILE A 77 -4.94 -22.98 12.92
N GLN A 78 -5.36 -23.44 14.11
CA GLN A 78 -6.72 -23.23 14.60
C GLN A 78 -6.99 -21.76 14.94
N ASP A 79 -6.00 -21.05 15.48
CA ASP A 79 -6.04 -19.62 15.75
C ASP A 79 -6.18 -18.84 14.44
N LEU A 80 -5.43 -19.23 13.41
CA LEU A 80 -5.51 -18.62 12.08
C LEU A 80 -6.91 -18.78 11.49
N HIS A 81 -7.43 -20.00 11.44
CA HIS A 81 -8.77 -20.29 10.93
C HIS A 81 -9.86 -19.54 11.70
N THR A 82 -9.76 -19.52 13.04
CA THR A 82 -10.73 -18.81 13.88
C THR A 82 -10.67 -17.30 13.64
N THR A 83 -9.46 -16.75 13.49
CA THR A 83 -9.27 -15.32 13.23
C THR A 83 -9.83 -14.93 11.86
N GLU A 84 -9.64 -15.76 10.83
CA GLU A 84 -10.24 -15.48 9.51
C GLU A 84 -11.76 -15.36 9.60
N LEU A 85 -12.43 -16.34 10.23
CA LEU A 85 -13.88 -16.32 10.39
C LEU A 85 -14.36 -15.10 11.19
N GLN A 86 -13.62 -14.73 12.24
CA GLN A 86 -13.93 -13.54 13.04
C GLN A 86 -13.81 -12.26 12.22
N VAL A 87 -12.76 -12.12 11.42
CA VAL A 87 -12.56 -10.96 10.53
C VAL A 87 -13.68 -10.88 9.51
N LEU A 88 -13.98 -11.98 8.83
CA LEU A 88 -15.04 -12.04 7.82
C LEU A 88 -16.40 -11.68 8.40
N ALA A 89 -16.74 -12.23 9.56
CA ALA A 89 -17.98 -11.93 10.26
C ALA A 89 -18.04 -10.47 10.74
N GLN A 90 -16.94 -9.93 11.25
CA GLN A 90 -16.88 -8.54 11.75
C GLN A 90 -17.00 -7.51 10.62
N LEU A 91 -16.64 -7.89 9.39
CA LEU A 91 -16.75 -7.07 8.17
C LEU A 91 -18.00 -7.40 7.33
N ASP A 92 -18.92 -8.22 7.85
CA ASP A 92 -20.13 -8.68 7.13
C ASP A 92 -19.82 -9.24 5.72
N TYR A 93 -18.65 -9.90 5.57
CA TYR A 93 -18.15 -10.43 4.30
C TYR A 93 -18.00 -9.39 3.17
N HIS A 94 -17.98 -8.10 3.49
CA HIS A 94 -17.73 -7.01 2.54
C HIS A 94 -16.23 -6.84 2.26
N LEU A 95 -15.72 -7.62 1.32
CA LEU A 95 -14.31 -7.61 0.89
C LEU A 95 -14.05 -6.73 -0.33
N HIS A 96 -15.03 -6.62 -1.24
CA HIS A 96 -14.90 -5.91 -2.51
C HIS A 96 -14.77 -4.39 -2.30
N LEU A 97 -13.67 -3.80 -2.74
CA LEU A 97 -13.49 -2.36 -2.76
C LEU A 97 -12.55 -1.98 -3.91
N PRO A 98 -12.73 -0.79 -4.49
CA PRO A 98 -11.70 -0.22 -5.34
C PRO A 98 -10.44 0.06 -4.50
N LEU A 99 -9.28 -0.32 -5.03
CA LEU A 99 -7.96 -0.19 -4.44
C LEU A 99 -7.08 0.70 -5.32
N ALA A 100 -6.02 1.27 -4.75
CA ALA A 100 -5.10 2.13 -5.48
C ALA A 100 -4.47 1.44 -6.71
N PRO A 101 -4.04 0.16 -6.66
CA PRO A 101 -3.42 -0.49 -7.84
C PRO A 101 -4.35 -0.58 -9.06
N HIS A 102 -5.66 -0.70 -8.87
CA HIS A 102 -6.62 -0.70 -10.00
C HIS A 102 -6.58 0.62 -10.76
N HIS A 103 -6.54 1.74 -10.04
CA HIS A 103 -6.45 3.07 -10.63
C HIS A 103 -5.04 3.36 -11.14
N LEU A 104 -4.02 2.92 -10.42
CA LEU A 104 -2.62 3.13 -10.78
C LEU A 104 -2.32 2.57 -12.17
N HIS A 105 -2.72 1.32 -12.41
CA HIS A 105 -2.54 0.69 -13.72
C HIS A 105 -3.19 1.52 -14.83
N TRP A 106 -4.44 1.93 -14.65
CA TRP A 106 -5.16 2.75 -15.63
C TRP A 106 -4.52 4.11 -15.86
N LEU A 107 -4.12 4.82 -14.80
CA LEU A 107 -3.48 6.14 -14.91
C LEU A 107 -2.11 6.06 -15.61
N LEU A 108 -1.36 4.97 -15.40
CA LEU A 108 -0.09 4.74 -16.08
C LEU A 108 -0.27 4.49 -17.59
N GLU A 109 -1.36 3.85 -18.01
CA GLU A 109 -1.70 3.76 -19.43
C GLU A 109 -2.08 5.13 -20.01
N VAL A 110 -2.86 5.94 -19.29
CA VAL A 110 -3.28 7.29 -19.74
C VAL A 110 -2.09 8.21 -19.99
N VAL A 111 -1.06 8.16 -19.15
CA VAL A 111 0.14 8.99 -19.30
C VAL A 111 1.22 8.34 -20.18
N GLU A 112 0.90 7.23 -20.84
CA GLU A 112 1.80 6.45 -21.69
C GLU A 112 3.14 6.10 -21.01
N ALA A 113 3.06 5.71 -19.73
CA ALA A 113 4.24 5.44 -18.92
C ALA A 113 5.05 4.25 -19.45
N ASP A 114 6.36 4.46 -19.62
CA ASP A 114 7.31 3.38 -19.92
C ASP A 114 7.49 2.42 -18.72
N ALA A 115 8.16 1.28 -18.94
CA ALA A 115 8.35 0.26 -17.91
C ALA A 115 9.05 0.80 -16.66
N TYR A 116 10.00 1.72 -16.80
CA TYR A 116 10.72 2.29 -15.67
C TYR A 116 9.84 3.26 -14.87
N GLN A 117 9.08 4.12 -15.55
CA GLN A 117 8.09 4.99 -14.93
C GLN A 117 7.03 4.19 -14.15
N ARG A 118 6.56 3.07 -14.72
CA ARG A 118 5.63 2.15 -14.05
C ARG A 118 6.23 1.61 -12.76
N SER A 119 7.46 1.08 -12.79
CA SER A 119 8.12 0.56 -11.58
C SER A 119 8.32 1.64 -10.50
N VAL A 120 8.70 2.86 -10.89
CA VAL A 120 8.82 3.99 -9.95
C VAL A 120 7.47 4.31 -9.32
N ALA A 121 6.40 4.39 -10.11
CA ALA A 121 5.06 4.67 -9.62
C ALA A 121 4.50 3.55 -8.72
N GLU A 122 4.75 2.28 -9.04
CA GLU A 122 4.39 1.13 -8.19
C GLU A 122 5.11 1.18 -6.85
N TYR A 123 6.43 1.44 -6.86
CA TYR A 123 7.20 1.62 -5.63
C TYR A 123 6.66 2.77 -4.78
N VAL A 124 6.48 3.95 -5.37
CA VAL A 124 5.98 5.14 -4.67
C VAL A 124 4.56 4.90 -4.12
N CYS A 125 3.70 4.23 -4.87
CA CYS A 125 2.36 3.86 -4.43
C CYS A 125 2.42 2.92 -3.22
N GLU A 126 3.34 1.96 -3.21
CA GLU A 126 3.50 0.99 -2.12
C GLU A 126 4.12 1.63 -0.87
N VAL A 127 5.06 2.56 -1.04
CA VAL A 127 5.59 3.41 0.04
C VAL A 127 4.45 4.16 0.76
N GLY A 128 3.43 4.59 0.00
CA GLY A 128 2.24 5.22 0.56
C GLY A 128 1.49 4.37 1.59
N LEU A 129 1.62 3.04 1.56
CA LEU A 129 1.00 2.15 2.55
C LEU A 129 1.60 2.30 3.96
N GLU A 130 2.82 2.85 4.07
CA GLU A 130 3.47 3.14 5.37
C GLU A 130 3.01 4.49 5.95
N SER A 131 2.20 5.26 5.22
CA SER A 131 1.69 6.54 5.70
C SER A 131 0.60 6.35 6.75
N PRO A 132 0.69 7.02 7.92
CA PRO A 132 -0.38 7.00 8.92
C PRO A 132 -1.66 7.69 8.44
N GLU A 133 -1.59 8.47 7.36
CA GLU A 133 -2.71 9.18 6.77
C GLU A 133 -3.46 8.36 5.70
N LEU A 134 -2.95 7.19 5.33
CA LEU A 134 -3.54 6.29 4.33
C LEU A 134 -5.07 6.11 4.47
N PRO A 135 -5.65 5.90 5.69
CA PRO A 135 -7.09 5.70 5.83
C PRO A 135 -7.95 6.90 5.43
N LYS A 136 -7.36 8.09 5.26
CA LYS A 136 -8.04 9.32 4.84
C LYS A 136 -8.08 9.47 3.32
N TRP A 137 -7.29 8.70 2.58
CA TRP A 137 -7.13 8.87 1.14
C TRP A 137 -8.13 8.04 0.37
N MET A 138 -8.69 8.62 -0.68
CA MET A 138 -9.43 7.84 -1.66
C MET A 138 -8.44 7.01 -2.50
N PRO A 139 -8.78 5.78 -2.90
CA PRO A 139 -7.91 4.93 -3.70
C PRO A 139 -7.41 5.58 -4.99
N MET A 140 -8.28 6.35 -5.66
CA MET A 140 -7.93 7.11 -6.86
C MET A 140 -6.94 8.24 -6.55
N ASP A 141 -7.12 8.95 -5.44
CA ASP A 141 -6.25 10.06 -5.04
C ASP A 141 -4.85 9.55 -4.65
N HIS A 142 -4.78 8.39 -3.97
CA HIS A 142 -3.52 7.69 -3.68
C HIS A 142 -2.79 7.30 -4.96
N ALA A 143 -3.49 6.67 -5.91
CA ALA A 143 -2.89 6.30 -7.19
C ALA A 143 -2.41 7.52 -7.99
N ALA A 144 -3.23 8.57 -8.09
CA ALA A 144 -2.87 9.82 -8.76
C ALA A 144 -1.64 10.47 -8.12
N ALA A 145 -1.61 10.58 -6.79
CA ALA A 145 -0.48 11.11 -6.06
C ALA A 145 0.81 10.32 -6.33
N ALA A 146 0.72 8.99 -6.41
CA ALA A 146 1.87 8.15 -6.73
C ALA A 146 2.40 8.37 -8.15
N VAL A 147 1.51 8.49 -9.16
CA VAL A 147 1.92 8.80 -10.55
C VAL A 147 2.55 10.18 -10.64
N VAL A 148 1.92 11.20 -10.06
CA VAL A 148 2.44 12.59 -10.07
C VAL A 148 3.82 12.65 -9.40
N LEU A 149 3.97 12.03 -8.23
CA LEU A 149 5.24 12.01 -7.51
C LEU A 149 6.33 11.21 -8.25
N ALA A 150 5.99 10.08 -8.87
CA ALA A 150 6.92 9.34 -9.71
C ALA A 150 7.44 10.20 -10.88
N ARG A 151 6.55 10.96 -11.51
CA ARG A 151 6.87 11.89 -12.60
C ARG A 151 7.79 13.02 -12.12
N MET A 152 7.52 13.59 -10.94
CA MET A 152 8.40 14.57 -10.29
C MET A 152 9.81 14.01 -10.05
N ILE A 153 9.92 12.81 -9.49
CA ILE A 153 11.22 12.15 -9.22
C ILE A 153 12.02 11.94 -10.50
N LEU A 154 11.33 11.70 -11.62
CA LEU A 154 11.94 11.47 -12.93
C LEU A 154 12.18 12.75 -13.73
N ASN A 155 11.94 13.93 -13.15
CA ASN A 155 12.05 15.23 -13.82
C ASN A 155 11.25 15.31 -15.13
N VAL A 156 10.08 14.65 -15.18
CA VAL A 156 9.09 14.81 -16.26
C VAL A 156 7.90 15.62 -15.76
N PRO A 157 7.13 16.29 -16.64
CA PRO A 157 6.00 17.13 -16.23
C PRO A 157 5.02 16.37 -15.34
N GLU A 158 4.79 16.89 -14.13
CA GLU A 158 4.06 16.22 -13.04
C GLU A 158 2.61 15.90 -13.44
N TRP A 159 1.97 16.88 -14.07
CA TRP A 159 0.60 16.84 -14.56
C TRP A 159 0.57 16.91 -16.09
N THR A 160 -0.21 16.03 -16.70
CA THR A 160 -0.61 16.16 -18.12
C THR A 160 -2.10 16.51 -18.19
N PRO A 161 -2.58 17.16 -19.27
CA PRO A 161 -3.99 17.47 -19.43
C PRO A 161 -4.90 16.24 -19.29
N GLU A 162 -4.44 15.09 -19.78
CA GLU A 162 -5.15 13.81 -19.69
C GLU A 162 -5.24 13.33 -18.23
N LEU A 163 -4.13 13.40 -17.49
CA LEU A 163 -4.10 13.05 -16.07
C LEU A 163 -5.00 13.97 -15.25
N GLU A 164 -4.95 15.28 -15.52
CA GLU A 164 -5.79 16.26 -14.82
C GLU A 164 -7.29 16.02 -15.06
N ALA A 165 -7.66 15.66 -16.29
CA ALA A 165 -9.03 15.30 -16.66
C ALA A 165 -9.49 14.00 -15.99
N CYS A 166 -8.66 12.95 -16.00
CA CYS A 166 -8.97 11.66 -15.40
C CYS A 166 -9.13 11.73 -13.87
N CYS A 167 -8.33 12.56 -13.19
CA CYS A 167 -8.41 12.76 -11.75
C CYS A 167 -9.49 13.79 -11.34
N GLY A 168 -10.10 14.50 -12.30
CA GLY A 168 -11.08 15.55 -12.04
C GLY A 168 -10.49 16.82 -11.42
N VAL A 169 -9.16 16.94 -11.35
CA VAL A 169 -8.47 18.07 -10.70
C VAL A 169 -8.47 19.34 -11.57
N ALA A 170 -8.72 19.23 -12.87
CA ALA A 170 -8.89 20.38 -13.76
C ALA A 170 -10.17 21.18 -13.45
N THR A 171 -11.19 20.51 -12.89
CA THR A 171 -12.53 21.07 -12.68
C THR A 171 -12.88 21.31 -11.22
N ASP A 172 -12.21 20.62 -10.29
CA ASP A 172 -12.52 20.64 -8.86
C ASP A 172 -11.25 20.91 -8.04
N GLU A 173 -11.18 22.09 -7.42
CA GLU A 173 -10.06 22.50 -6.56
C GLU A 173 -9.97 21.64 -5.28
N GLY A 174 -11.10 21.13 -4.79
CA GLY A 174 -11.16 20.21 -3.66
C GLY A 174 -10.48 18.88 -3.99
N LYS A 175 -10.66 18.38 -5.22
CA LYS A 175 -9.95 17.20 -5.73
C LYS A 175 -8.45 17.42 -5.83
N ARG A 176 -8.03 18.59 -6.30
CA ARG A 176 -6.60 18.95 -6.30
C ARG A 176 -6.04 18.92 -4.88
N GLY A 177 -6.79 19.43 -3.90
CA GLY A 177 -6.44 19.38 -2.48
C GLY A 177 -6.27 17.96 -1.94
N SER A 178 -7.18 17.03 -2.25
CA SER A 178 -7.11 15.65 -1.75
C SER A 178 -5.94 14.87 -2.34
N VAL A 179 -5.66 15.03 -3.64
CA VAL A 179 -4.47 14.43 -4.27
C VAL A 179 -3.19 14.99 -3.67
N MET A 180 -3.13 16.30 -3.42
CA MET A 180 -1.97 16.92 -2.79
C MET A 180 -1.74 16.42 -1.37
N GLN A 181 -2.80 16.20 -0.58
CA GLN A 181 -2.68 15.59 0.75
C GLN A 181 -2.06 14.18 0.68
N ALA A 182 -2.54 13.34 -0.23
CA ALA A 182 -1.95 12.02 -0.45
C ALA A 182 -0.48 12.11 -0.89
N LEU A 183 -0.17 13.02 -1.81
CA LEU A 183 1.20 13.26 -2.29
C LEU A 183 2.14 13.65 -1.15
N PHE A 184 1.75 14.61 -0.29
CA PHE A 184 2.58 15.00 0.85
C PHE A 184 2.81 13.86 1.84
N GLY A 185 1.79 13.04 2.10
CA GLY A 185 1.95 11.88 2.97
C GLY A 185 2.89 10.82 2.39
N ILE A 186 2.80 10.55 1.08
CA ILE A 186 3.74 9.64 0.40
C ILE A 186 5.15 10.21 0.41
N CYS A 187 5.33 11.50 0.12
CA CYS A 187 6.62 12.18 0.21
C CYS A 187 7.23 12.01 1.61
N ARG A 188 6.45 12.24 2.66
CA ARG A 188 6.91 12.07 4.05
C ARG A 188 7.34 10.64 4.34
N ALA A 189 6.56 9.66 3.90
CA ALA A 189 6.91 8.25 4.03
C ALA A 189 8.21 7.93 3.29
N LEU A 190 8.38 8.46 2.07
CA LEU A 190 9.58 8.28 1.25
C LEU A 190 10.84 8.86 1.90
N TYR A 191 10.73 9.95 2.66
CA TYR A 191 11.84 10.49 3.45
C TYR A 191 12.25 9.63 4.63
N THR A 192 11.27 8.97 5.26
CA THR A 192 11.54 8.12 6.44
C THR A 192 11.95 6.71 6.06
N ILE A 193 11.60 6.25 4.86
CA ILE A 193 11.87 4.90 4.44
C ILE A 193 13.38 4.67 4.25
N GLY A 194 13.85 3.47 4.52
CA GLY A 194 15.26 3.12 4.43
C GLY A 194 15.54 1.66 4.78
N PRO A 195 16.82 1.29 4.94
CA PRO A 195 17.20 -0.07 5.33
C PRO A 195 16.45 -0.52 6.60
N GLY A 196 15.83 -1.70 6.55
CA GLY A 196 14.97 -2.22 7.62
C GLY A 196 13.46 -2.07 7.37
N HIS A 197 13.05 -1.20 6.45
CA HIS A 197 11.66 -1.11 5.99
C HIS A 197 11.39 -2.16 4.93
N ALA A 198 10.26 -2.86 5.06
CA ALA A 198 9.93 -4.00 4.20
C ALA A 198 9.68 -3.60 2.74
N VAL A 199 9.06 -2.44 2.48
CA VAL A 199 8.85 -1.94 1.11
C VAL A 199 10.19 -1.55 0.50
N TYR A 200 11.08 -0.88 1.25
CA TYR A 200 12.42 -0.56 0.78
C TYR A 200 13.22 -1.81 0.41
N GLU A 201 13.22 -2.83 1.27
CA GLU A 201 13.90 -4.11 1.04
C GLU A 201 13.38 -4.82 -0.22
N LYS A 202 12.07 -4.80 -0.45
CA LYS A 202 11.43 -5.41 -1.63
C LYS A 202 11.98 -4.81 -2.94
N TYR A 203 12.07 -3.49 -3.03
CA TYR A 203 12.53 -2.79 -4.24
C TYR A 203 14.05 -2.51 -4.27
N CYS A 204 14.79 -3.00 -3.27
CA CYS A 204 16.25 -3.01 -3.30
C CYS A 204 16.81 -4.11 -4.20
N ALA A 205 16.08 -5.21 -4.40
CA ALA A 205 16.54 -6.32 -5.24
C ALA A 205 16.85 -5.87 -6.67
N ASP A 206 16.04 -4.94 -7.19
CA ASP A 206 16.19 -4.35 -8.53
C ASP A 206 17.02 -3.06 -8.53
N GLY A 207 17.57 -2.64 -7.38
CA GLY A 207 18.31 -1.38 -7.20
C GLY A 207 17.44 -0.10 -7.30
N LEU A 208 16.14 -0.24 -7.55
CA LEU A 208 15.21 0.88 -7.76
C LEU A 208 15.12 1.77 -6.52
N ALA A 209 14.92 1.18 -5.34
CA ALA A 209 14.74 1.92 -4.09
C ALA A 209 15.98 2.76 -3.73
N GLN A 210 17.18 2.23 -3.98
CA GLN A 210 18.45 2.92 -3.71
C GLN A 210 18.59 4.15 -4.61
N LYS A 211 18.31 3.99 -5.91
CA LYS A 211 18.37 5.08 -6.89
C LYS A 211 17.36 6.18 -6.60
N ILE A 212 16.12 5.82 -6.24
CA ILE A 212 15.10 6.82 -5.88
C ILE A 212 15.51 7.58 -4.61
N GLN A 213 16.05 6.89 -3.61
CA GLN A 213 16.53 7.56 -2.38
C GLN A 213 17.70 8.50 -2.62
N SER A 214 18.64 8.18 -3.51
CA SER A 214 19.71 9.11 -3.85
C SER A 214 19.16 10.36 -4.54
N THR A 215 18.24 10.18 -5.51
CA THR A 215 17.60 11.30 -6.20
C THR A 215 16.81 12.20 -5.23
N VAL A 216 16.02 11.62 -4.32
CA VAL A 216 15.27 12.39 -3.32
C VAL A 216 16.22 13.18 -2.40
N LYS A 217 17.33 12.58 -1.97
CA LYS A 217 18.35 13.27 -1.16
C LYS A 217 19.02 14.42 -1.92
N GLU A 218 19.37 14.22 -3.19
CA GLU A 218 19.98 15.25 -4.05
C GLU A 218 19.05 16.46 -4.23
N VAL A 219 17.77 16.22 -4.52
CA VAL A 219 16.77 17.29 -4.68
C VAL A 219 16.58 18.07 -3.36
N THR A 220 16.56 17.39 -2.21
CA THR A 220 16.44 18.09 -0.92
C THR A 220 17.69 18.84 -0.49
N GLY A 221 18.88 18.30 -0.78
CA GLY A 221 20.15 18.96 -0.45
C GLY A 221 20.30 20.30 -1.17
N GLN A 222 19.70 20.44 -2.36
CA GLN A 222 19.65 21.68 -3.13
C GLN A 222 18.63 22.70 -2.59
N CYS A 223 17.57 22.27 -1.88
CA CYS A 223 16.61 23.19 -1.24
C CYS A 223 17.05 23.70 0.14
N SER A 224 18.08 23.12 0.74
CA SER A 224 18.64 23.50 2.05
C SER A 224 19.91 24.38 1.98
N ALA A 225 20.31 24.82 0.79
CA ALA A 225 21.46 25.71 0.53
C ALA A 225 20.98 27.03 -0.10
#